data_AF-A0A7X4IYK7-F1
#
_entry.id   AF-A0A7X4IYK7-F1
#
_cell.length_a   1.000
_cell.length_b   1.000
_cell.length_c   1.000
_cell.angle_alpha   90.00
_cell.angle_beta   90.00
_cell.angle_gamma   90.00
#
_symmetry.space_group_name_H-M   'P 1'
#
loop_
_entity.id
_entity.type
_entity.pdbx_description
1 polymer ?
#
loop_
_entity_poly.entity_id
_entity_poly.type
_entity_poly.pdbx_seq_one_letter_code
_entity_poly.pdbx_strand_id
1 'polypeptide(L)'
;MIGSGLRVHANLRSVAVSDQLNRTEESKGGDQLSRRDFVGRTSALAAGAMIVPRHVLGGPGYQAPSDQLNIAIVGVGGQGTENAQEFGTEHIAAICDVDFGIVYRRVKERLVDGRGNPREKGERWQEQFMQTRKYNDYRELLDEGSDIDAVLIATPDHLHAPIAKAAMEAGKHVYVEKPCSHNVRE
;
A
#
# COMPACT_ATOMS: atom_id res chain seq x y z
N MET A 1 35.61 -24.94 84.41
CA MET A 1 35.93 -24.23 83.15
C MET A 1 34.68 -23.50 82.70
N ILE A 2 34.62 -22.20 82.98
CA ILE A 2 33.48 -21.32 82.68
C ILE A 2 34.04 -19.91 82.43
N GLY A 3 33.45 -19.20 81.47
CA GLY A 3 33.29 -17.75 81.54
C GLY A 3 34.37 -16.91 80.87
N SER A 4 34.14 -16.64 79.59
CA SER A 4 34.54 -15.43 78.87
C SER A 4 34.05 -14.16 79.58
N GLY A 5 34.86 -13.08 79.54
CA GLY A 5 34.42 -11.76 80.02
C GLY A 5 35.52 -10.73 80.23
N LEU A 6 35.76 -9.95 79.17
CA LEU A 6 36.00 -8.49 79.17
C LEU A 6 37.24 -7.92 79.89
N ARG A 7 38.07 -7.17 79.14
CA ARG A 7 38.62 -5.87 79.61
C ARG A 7 39.08 -4.98 78.44
N VAL A 8 38.59 -3.75 78.54
CA VAL A 8 38.72 -2.54 77.70
C VAL A 8 40.13 -1.96 77.80
N HIS A 9 40.63 -1.22 76.80
CA HIS A 9 41.60 -0.08 76.82
C HIS A 9 41.79 0.38 75.34
N ALA A 10 41.95 1.63 74.90
CA ALA A 10 42.07 2.95 75.51
C ALA A 10 41.87 4.07 74.45
N ASN A 11 41.53 5.29 74.93
CA ASN A 11 42.03 6.64 74.58
C ASN A 11 42.10 7.12 73.11
N LEU A 12 41.35 8.16 72.73
CA LEU A 12 41.54 9.63 72.91
C LEU A 12 42.40 10.29 71.81
N ARG A 13 41.76 11.25 71.10
CA ARG A 13 42.32 12.46 70.45
C ARG A 13 43.24 12.21 69.23
N SER A 14 43.42 13.09 68.26
CA SER A 14 42.70 14.25 67.70
C SER A 14 43.61 14.76 66.57
N VAL A 15 43.03 15.11 65.42
CA VAL A 15 43.43 16.27 64.60
C VAL A 15 44.74 16.20 63.77
N ALA A 16 44.51 16.37 62.46
CA ALA A 16 45.34 17.03 61.44
C ALA A 16 46.62 16.34 60.93
N VAL A 17 46.49 15.63 59.80
CA VAL A 17 47.47 15.65 58.67
C VAL A 17 46.69 15.33 57.38
N SER A 18 46.16 16.35 56.71
CA SER A 18 45.32 16.21 55.49
C SER A 18 45.85 17.07 54.35
N ASP A 19 47.18 17.20 54.23
CA ASP A 19 47.78 18.19 53.34
C ASP A 19 49.01 17.66 52.58
N GLN A 20 48.87 16.46 52.02
CA GLN A 20 49.82 15.94 51.02
C GLN A 20 49.07 15.37 49.80
N LEU A 21 49.07 16.18 48.75
CA LEU A 21 49.51 15.79 47.40
C LEU A 21 48.53 15.02 46.50
N ASN A 22 47.61 15.80 45.97
CA ASN A 22 47.05 15.76 44.62
C ASN A 22 48.14 15.69 43.52
N ARG A 23 48.18 14.62 42.70
CA ARG A 23 48.52 14.65 41.25
C ARG A 23 48.36 13.27 40.60
N THR A 24 47.98 13.31 39.30
CA THR A 24 47.55 12.24 38.38
C THR A 24 46.19 11.68 38.75
N GLU A 25 45.10 12.01 38.04
CA GLU A 25 44.88 11.67 36.62
C GLU A 25 44.12 12.77 35.85
N GLU A 26 44.64 13.16 34.67
CA GLU A 26 43.84 13.81 33.63
C GLU A 26 42.92 12.76 32.98
N SER A 27 41.63 12.75 33.36
CA SER A 27 40.61 12.06 32.56
C SER A 27 40.19 12.98 31.41
N LYS A 28 40.51 12.61 30.16
CA LYS A 28 39.91 13.22 28.97
C LYS A 28 38.40 13.22 29.10
N GLY A 29 37.80 14.41 29.08
CA GLY A 29 36.34 14.58 29.15
C GLY A 29 35.66 13.81 28.02
N GLY A 30 34.94 12.76 28.38
CA GLY A 30 33.91 12.20 27.52
C GLY A 30 32.78 13.20 27.45
N ASP A 31 32.52 13.74 26.26
CA ASP A 31 31.45 14.69 26.01
C ASP A 31 30.11 14.02 26.38
N GLN A 32 29.52 14.40 27.52
CA GLN A 32 28.25 13.84 27.95
C GLN A 32 27.16 14.34 27.00
N LEU A 33 26.62 13.45 26.17
CA LEU A 33 25.51 13.76 25.25
C LEU A 33 24.36 14.41 26.02
N SER A 34 24.13 15.70 25.80
CA SER A 34 23.03 16.38 26.46
C SER A 34 21.70 15.88 25.89
N ARG A 35 20.64 15.92 26.70
CA ARG A 35 19.27 15.60 26.26
C ARG A 35 18.85 16.40 25.02
N ARG A 36 19.34 17.64 24.90
CA ARG A 36 19.06 18.51 23.75
C ARG A 36 19.78 18.02 22.49
N ASP A 37 21.01 17.52 22.63
CA ASP A 37 21.75 16.95 21.50
C ASP A 37 21.17 15.60 21.09
N PHE A 38 20.69 14.81 22.05
CA PHE A 38 19.95 13.57 21.75
C PHE A 38 18.65 13.87 21.02
N VAL A 39 17.82 14.80 21.52
CA VAL A 39 16.56 15.19 20.86
C VAL A 39 16.85 15.80 19.49
N GLY A 40 17.84 16.70 19.38
CA GLY A 40 18.24 17.32 18.12
C GLY A 40 18.75 16.33 17.08
N ARG A 41 19.53 15.32 17.50
CA ARG A 41 20.00 14.25 16.60
C ARG A 41 18.89 13.27 16.24
N THR A 42 18.02 12.93 17.19
CA THR A 42 16.87 12.03 16.96
C THR A 42 15.83 12.68 16.03
N SER A 43 15.55 13.97 16.20
CA SER A 43 14.62 14.70 15.32
C SER A 43 15.20 14.89 13.92
N ALA A 44 16.50 15.14 13.79
CA ALA A 44 17.17 15.20 12.48
C ALA A 44 17.14 13.84 11.75
N LEU A 45 17.40 12.73 12.45
CA LEU A 45 17.29 11.38 11.88
C LEU A 45 15.86 11.02 11.49
N ALA A 46 14.88 11.36 12.33
CA ALA A 46 13.47 11.13 12.03
C ALA A 46 13.00 11.92 10.79
N ALA A 47 13.41 13.19 10.66
CA ALA A 47 13.13 13.99 9.47
C ALA A 47 13.83 13.44 8.22
N GLY A 48 15.07 12.97 8.33
CA GLY A 48 15.80 12.34 7.23
C GLY A 48 15.16 11.03 6.74
N ALA A 49 14.60 10.22 7.65
CA ALA A 49 13.86 9.01 7.31
C ALA A 49 12.48 9.28 6.67
N MET A 50 11.98 10.51 6.70
CA MET A 50 10.75 10.89 5.98
C MET A 50 11.00 11.30 4.53
N ILE A 51 12.25 11.63 4.17
CA ILE A 51 12.66 12.02 2.81
C ILE A 51 13.40 10.85 2.15
N VAL A 52 12.80 9.65 2.18
CA VAL A 52 13.28 8.53 1.37
C VAL A 52 12.38 8.44 0.14
N PRO A 53 12.92 8.49 -1.08
CA PRO A 53 12.12 8.29 -2.28
C PRO A 53 11.38 6.94 -2.20
N ARG A 54 10.07 6.94 -2.47
CA ARG A 54 9.21 5.74 -2.38
C ARG A 54 9.71 4.53 -3.16
N HIS A 55 10.45 4.75 -4.26
CA HIS A 55 11.02 3.70 -5.09
C HIS A 55 12.17 2.93 -4.39
N VAL A 56 12.65 3.42 -3.23
CA VAL A 56 13.68 2.76 -2.41
C VAL A 56 13.05 1.80 -1.38
N LEU A 57 11.81 2.05 -0.95
CA LEU A 57 11.13 1.23 0.06
C LEU A 57 10.43 -0.01 -0.52
N GLY A 58 10.03 0.05 -1.80
CA GLY A 58 9.29 -1.04 -2.46
C GLY A 58 10.16 -2.10 -3.15
N GLY A 59 11.43 -1.82 -3.41
CA GLY A 59 12.28 -2.67 -4.26
C GLY A 59 11.91 -2.62 -5.76
N PRO A 60 12.68 -3.29 -6.63
CA PRO A 60 12.42 -3.32 -8.07
C PRO A 60 11.06 -3.96 -8.39
N GLY A 61 10.21 -3.26 -9.16
CA GLY A 61 8.91 -3.77 -9.61
C GLY A 61 7.72 -3.50 -8.67
N TYR A 62 7.93 -2.81 -7.55
CA TYR A 62 6.84 -2.39 -6.67
C TYR A 62 6.18 -1.10 -7.15
N GLN A 63 4.90 -1.18 -7.52
CA GLN A 63 4.04 -0.04 -7.79
C GLN A 63 3.24 0.28 -6.53
N ALA A 64 3.40 1.49 -6.00
CA ALA A 64 2.64 1.92 -4.84
C ALA A 64 1.14 1.98 -5.19
N PRO A 65 0.23 1.69 -4.25
CA PRO A 65 -1.21 1.81 -4.51
C PRO A 65 -1.64 3.17 -5.05
N SER A 66 -0.95 4.26 -4.66
CA SER A 66 -1.22 5.61 -5.16
C SER A 66 -0.82 5.85 -6.61
N ASP A 67 -0.02 4.95 -7.21
CA ASP A 67 0.36 5.00 -8.63
C ASP A 67 -0.50 4.08 -9.50
N GLN A 68 -1.41 3.32 -8.89
CA GLN A 68 -2.33 2.46 -9.63
C GLN A 68 -3.56 3.28 -10.02
N LEU A 69 -4.06 3.03 -11.23
CA LEU A 69 -5.35 3.50 -11.70
C LEU A 69 -6.46 2.66 -11.08
N ASN A 70 -7.48 3.35 -10.58
CA ASN A 70 -8.78 2.75 -10.27
C ASN A 70 -9.59 2.65 -11.56
N ILE A 71 -9.67 1.44 -12.09
CA ILE A 71 -10.34 1.15 -13.35
C ILE A 71 -11.72 0.58 -13.08
N ALA A 72 -12.71 1.05 -13.83
CA ALA A 72 -13.99 0.39 -13.95
C ALA A 72 -14.17 -0.30 -15.30
N ILE A 73 -14.86 -1.43 -15.31
CA ILE A 73 -15.14 -2.19 -16.53
C ILE A 73 -16.65 -2.27 -16.75
N VAL A 74 -17.13 -1.80 -17.90
CA VAL A 74 -18.52 -1.94 -18.33
C VAL A 74 -18.59 -2.99 -19.45
N GLY A 75 -19.26 -4.11 -19.18
CA GLY A 75 -19.28 -5.30 -20.03
C GLY A 75 -18.14 -6.25 -19.68
N VAL A 76 -18.39 -7.26 -18.84
CA VAL A 76 -17.35 -8.17 -18.30
C VAL A 76 -17.51 -9.61 -18.81
N GLY A 77 -18.65 -9.99 -19.39
CA GLY A 77 -18.90 -11.38 -19.83
C GLY A 77 -18.05 -11.89 -21.01
N GLY A 78 -17.32 -11.03 -21.72
CA GLY A 78 -16.58 -11.38 -22.93
C GLY A 78 -15.16 -10.82 -22.95
N GLN A 79 -14.89 -9.94 -23.92
CA GLN A 79 -13.59 -9.28 -24.08
C GLN A 79 -13.18 -8.52 -22.80
N GLY A 80 -14.12 -7.95 -22.06
CA GLY A 80 -13.84 -7.29 -20.78
C GLY A 80 -13.17 -8.19 -19.74
N THR A 81 -13.50 -9.48 -19.67
CA THR A 81 -12.76 -10.44 -18.81
C THR A 81 -11.33 -10.66 -19.30
N GLU A 82 -11.11 -10.64 -20.62
CA GLU A 82 -9.75 -10.76 -21.15
C GLU A 82 -8.94 -9.49 -20.90
N ASN A 83 -9.53 -8.31 -21.11
CA ASN A 83 -8.89 -7.04 -20.77
C ASN A 83 -8.55 -6.97 -19.27
N ALA A 84 -9.46 -7.42 -18.39
CA ALA A 84 -9.25 -7.45 -16.95
C ALA A 84 -7.97 -8.22 -16.54
N GLN A 85 -7.70 -9.34 -17.20
CA GLN A 85 -6.51 -10.15 -16.94
C GLN A 85 -5.20 -9.47 -17.38
N GLU A 86 -5.27 -8.53 -18.32
CA GLU A 86 -4.14 -7.81 -18.91
C GLU A 86 -3.78 -6.51 -18.18
N PHE A 87 -4.63 -6.02 -17.26
CA PHE A 87 -4.35 -4.81 -16.48
C PHE A 87 -3.18 -4.93 -15.50
N GLY A 88 -2.57 -6.11 -15.37
CA GLY A 88 -1.34 -6.28 -14.59
C GLY A 88 -1.53 -5.94 -13.11
N THR A 89 -0.94 -4.82 -12.69
CA THR A 89 -0.93 -4.31 -11.32
C THR A 89 -2.02 -3.28 -11.03
N GLU A 90 -2.79 -2.85 -12.03
CA GLU A 90 -3.85 -1.85 -11.83
C GLU A 90 -5.03 -2.39 -11.01
N HIS A 91 -5.79 -1.48 -10.40
CA HIS A 91 -6.85 -1.82 -9.48
C HIS A 91 -8.23 -1.75 -10.16
N ILE A 92 -8.89 -2.91 -10.29
CA ILE A 92 -10.25 -2.98 -10.83
C ILE A 92 -11.26 -2.67 -9.70
N ALA A 93 -11.62 -1.39 -9.58
CA ALA A 93 -12.43 -0.86 -8.49
C ALA A 93 -13.94 -1.22 -8.63
N ALA A 94 -14.46 -1.21 -9.85
CA ALA A 94 -15.87 -1.50 -10.12
C ALA A 94 -16.07 -2.26 -11.44
N ILE A 95 -17.08 -3.11 -11.48
CA ILE A 95 -17.52 -3.80 -12.69
C ILE A 95 -19.03 -3.64 -12.88
N CYS A 96 -19.43 -3.50 -14.14
CA CYS A 96 -20.83 -3.41 -14.54
C CYS A 96 -21.15 -4.43 -15.62
N ASP A 97 -22.19 -5.24 -15.39
CA ASP A 97 -22.75 -6.15 -16.39
C ASP A 97 -24.23 -6.43 -16.07
N VAL A 98 -25.03 -6.71 -17.09
CA VAL A 98 -26.46 -7.00 -16.92
C VAL A 98 -26.72 -8.46 -16.52
N ASP A 99 -25.76 -9.36 -16.77
CA ASP A 99 -25.86 -10.79 -16.43
C ASP A 99 -24.59 -11.27 -15.71
N PHE A 100 -24.58 -11.09 -14.39
CA PHE A 100 -23.51 -11.62 -13.56
C PHE A 100 -23.41 -13.14 -13.58
N GLY A 101 -24.50 -13.87 -13.88
CA GLY A 101 -24.46 -15.33 -14.00
C GLY A 101 -23.49 -15.79 -15.09
N ILE A 102 -23.46 -15.09 -16.22
CA ILE A 102 -22.46 -15.29 -17.27
C ILE A 102 -21.07 -14.86 -16.79
N VAL A 103 -20.95 -13.70 -16.14
CA VAL A 103 -19.66 -13.18 -15.65
C VAL A 103 -18.99 -14.17 -14.68
N TYR A 104 -19.71 -14.69 -13.69
CA TYR A 104 -19.18 -15.69 -12.76
C TYR A 104 -18.68 -16.95 -13.47
N ARG A 105 -19.42 -17.43 -14.48
CA ARG A 105 -19.01 -18.57 -15.29
C ARG A 105 -17.71 -18.28 -16.04
N ARG A 106 -17.59 -17.09 -16.63
CA ARG A 106 -16.42 -16.66 -17.42
C ARG A 106 -15.19 -16.49 -16.55
N VAL A 107 -15.32 -15.88 -15.38
CA VAL A 107 -14.23 -15.78 -14.39
C VAL A 107 -13.71 -17.18 -14.05
N LYS A 108 -14.60 -18.14 -13.77
CA LYS A 108 -14.23 -19.53 -13.47
C LYS A 108 -13.55 -20.23 -14.66
N GLU A 109 -14.08 -20.06 -15.88
CA GLU A 109 -13.50 -20.63 -17.11
C GLU A 109 -12.07 -20.14 -17.36
N ARG A 110 -11.73 -18.92 -16.92
CA ARG A 110 -10.42 -18.30 -17.13
C ARG A 110 -9.35 -18.69 -16.11
N LEU A 111 -9.72 -19.42 -15.05
CA LEU A 111 -8.78 -19.95 -14.07
C LEU A 111 -7.81 -20.96 -14.65
N VAL A 112 -8.23 -21.67 -15.70
CA VAL A 112 -7.44 -22.74 -16.30
C VAL A 112 -7.23 -22.50 -17.79
N ASP A 113 -6.16 -23.07 -18.33
CA ASP A 113 -5.92 -23.13 -19.76
C ASP A 113 -6.77 -24.22 -20.44
N GLY A 114 -6.67 -24.35 -21.76
CA GLY A 114 -7.39 -25.38 -22.53
C GLY A 114 -6.99 -26.83 -22.18
N ARG A 115 -5.98 -27.04 -21.33
CA ARG A 115 -5.52 -28.34 -20.83
C ARG A 115 -5.89 -28.56 -19.36
N GLY A 116 -6.51 -27.58 -18.70
CA GLY A 116 -6.88 -27.64 -17.29
C GLY A 116 -5.79 -27.18 -16.31
N ASN A 117 -4.68 -26.63 -16.78
CA ASN A 117 -3.63 -26.11 -15.89
C ASN A 117 -4.01 -24.71 -15.38
N PRO A 118 -3.72 -24.36 -14.11
CA PRO A 118 -3.95 -23.02 -13.59
C PRO A 118 -3.26 -21.92 -14.40
N ARG A 119 -3.91 -20.77 -14.49
CA ARG A 119 -3.38 -19.55 -15.13
C ARG A 119 -3.18 -18.48 -14.07
N GLU A 120 -1.95 -18.01 -13.89
CA GLU A 120 -1.62 -16.92 -12.96
C GLU A 120 -2.50 -15.67 -13.19
N LYS A 121 -2.70 -15.28 -14.46
CA LYS A 121 -3.59 -14.16 -14.82
C LYS A 121 -5.05 -14.42 -14.42
N GLY A 122 -5.50 -15.67 -14.51
CA GLY A 122 -6.85 -16.08 -14.14
C GLY A 122 -7.07 -16.04 -12.63
N GLU A 123 -6.09 -16.53 -11.86
CA GLU A 123 -6.10 -16.49 -10.39
C GLU A 123 -6.12 -15.04 -9.89
N ARG A 124 -5.21 -14.18 -10.41
CA ARG A 124 -5.19 -12.75 -10.07
C ARG A 124 -6.52 -12.06 -10.39
N TRP A 125 -7.09 -12.33 -11.56
CA TRP A 125 -8.39 -11.78 -11.92
C TRP A 125 -9.50 -12.26 -10.99
N GLN A 126 -9.52 -13.54 -10.62
CA GLN A 126 -10.52 -14.06 -9.69
C GLN A 126 -10.41 -13.38 -8.32
N GLU A 127 -9.21 -13.16 -7.81
CA GLU A 127 -8.99 -12.46 -6.54
C GLU A 127 -9.53 -11.03 -6.57
N GLN A 128 -9.16 -10.25 -7.61
CA GLN A 128 -9.68 -8.89 -7.78
C GLN A 128 -11.21 -8.89 -7.95
N PHE A 129 -11.74 -9.75 -8.82
CA PHE A 129 -13.17 -9.86 -9.10
C PHE A 129 -14.02 -10.06 -7.82
N MET A 130 -13.52 -10.83 -6.85
CA MET A 130 -14.23 -11.03 -5.58
C MET A 130 -14.30 -9.75 -4.73
N GLN A 131 -13.32 -8.85 -4.86
CA GLN A 131 -13.21 -7.60 -4.12
C GLN A 131 -13.86 -6.41 -4.85
N THR A 132 -14.03 -6.50 -6.17
CA THR A 132 -14.60 -5.43 -7.00
C THR A 132 -16.08 -5.18 -6.71
N ARG A 133 -16.48 -3.91 -6.68
CA ARG A 133 -17.89 -3.47 -6.57
C ARG A 133 -18.67 -3.85 -7.83
N LYS A 134 -19.91 -4.33 -7.68
CA LYS A 134 -20.69 -4.94 -8.76
C LYS A 134 -21.96 -4.15 -9.02
N TYR A 135 -22.13 -3.71 -10.26
CA TYR A 135 -23.26 -2.88 -10.70
C TYR A 135 -23.99 -3.54 -11.86
N ASN A 136 -25.32 -3.43 -11.91
CA ASN A 136 -26.09 -3.85 -13.08
C ASN A 136 -26.37 -2.69 -14.04
N ASP A 137 -26.08 -1.45 -13.62
CA ASP A 137 -26.28 -0.22 -14.37
C ASP A 137 -25.02 0.64 -14.34
N TYR A 138 -24.53 1.04 -15.51
CA TYR A 138 -23.32 1.86 -15.61
C TYR A 138 -23.54 3.28 -15.08
N ARG A 139 -24.80 3.75 -15.03
CA ARG A 139 -25.14 5.07 -14.49
C ARG A 139 -24.91 5.10 -12.98
N GLU A 140 -25.41 4.09 -12.27
CA GLU A 140 -25.14 3.91 -10.83
C GLU A 140 -23.65 3.78 -10.55
N LEU A 141 -22.93 3.02 -11.39
CA LEU A 141 -21.47 2.91 -11.31
C LEU A 141 -20.78 4.27 -11.43
N LEU A 142 -21.19 5.12 -12.38
CA LEU A 142 -20.61 6.44 -12.59
C LEU A 142 -21.00 7.43 -11.49
N ASP A 143 -22.22 7.34 -10.96
CA ASP A 143 -22.73 8.20 -9.89
C ASP A 143 -22.02 7.92 -8.55
N GLU A 144 -21.81 6.65 -8.20
CA GLU A 144 -21.12 6.26 -6.97
C GLU A 144 -19.59 6.25 -7.13
N GLY A 145 -19.10 6.08 -8.35
CA GLY A 145 -17.71 5.84 -8.70
C GLY A 145 -16.84 7.10 -8.78
N SER A 146 -16.92 7.97 -7.77
CA SER A 146 -16.08 9.17 -7.70
C SER A 146 -14.58 8.86 -7.66
N ASP A 147 -14.19 7.71 -7.10
CA ASP A 147 -12.83 7.17 -6.96
C ASP A 147 -12.27 6.51 -8.23
N ILE A 148 -13.08 6.34 -9.28
CA ILE A 148 -12.66 5.75 -10.56
C ILE A 148 -11.87 6.78 -11.37
N ASP A 149 -10.72 6.38 -11.91
CA ASP A 149 -9.90 7.19 -12.81
C ASP A 149 -10.25 6.97 -14.29
N ALA A 150 -10.52 5.72 -14.66
CA ALA A 150 -10.75 5.31 -16.04
C ALA A 150 -11.84 4.25 -16.19
N VAL A 151 -12.55 4.26 -17.32
CA VAL A 151 -13.57 3.28 -17.69
C VAL A 151 -13.14 2.52 -18.95
N LEU A 152 -13.04 1.20 -18.84
CA LEU A 152 -12.95 0.29 -19.99
C LEU A 152 -14.35 -0.15 -20.41
N ILE A 153 -14.69 0.07 -21.67
CA ILE A 153 -15.99 -0.27 -22.26
C ILE A 153 -15.79 -1.45 -23.21
N ALA A 154 -16.35 -2.59 -22.85
CA ALA A 154 -16.31 -3.84 -23.62
C ALA A 154 -17.72 -4.45 -23.76
N THR A 155 -18.71 -3.58 -23.95
CA THR A 155 -20.11 -3.94 -24.24
C THR A 155 -20.30 -4.25 -25.73
N PRO A 156 -21.50 -4.66 -26.18
CA PRO A 156 -21.84 -4.60 -27.60
C PRO A 156 -21.68 -3.18 -28.16
N ASP A 157 -21.24 -3.08 -29.42
CA ASP A 157 -20.85 -1.85 -30.11
C ASP A 157 -21.86 -0.69 -30.06
N HIS A 158 -23.16 -0.98 -30.15
CA HIS A 158 -24.24 0.02 -30.05
C HIS A 158 -24.38 0.70 -28.67
N LEU A 159 -23.70 0.20 -27.64
CA LEU A 159 -23.63 0.82 -26.32
C LEU A 159 -22.33 1.59 -26.08
N HIS A 160 -21.34 1.48 -26.96
CA HIS A 160 -20.03 2.13 -26.78
C HIS A 160 -20.15 3.65 -26.68
N ALA A 161 -20.73 4.30 -27.68
CA ALA A 161 -20.87 5.75 -27.72
C ALA A 161 -21.64 6.35 -26.52
N PRO A 162 -22.84 5.85 -26.14
CA PRO A 162 -23.56 6.43 -24.99
C PRO A 162 -22.81 6.24 -23.67
N ILE A 163 -22.17 5.09 -23.44
CA ILE A 163 -21.40 4.84 -22.21
C ILE A 163 -20.13 5.72 -22.19
N ALA A 164 -19.42 5.80 -23.32
CA ALA A 164 -18.22 6.62 -23.44
C ALA A 164 -18.53 8.09 -23.20
N LYS A 165 -19.62 8.60 -23.79
CA LYS A 165 -20.10 9.96 -23.56
C LYS A 165 -20.39 10.20 -22.08
N ALA A 166 -21.17 9.33 -21.44
CA ALA A 166 -21.51 9.47 -20.03
C ALA A 166 -20.26 9.45 -19.12
N ALA A 167 -19.31 8.54 -19.39
CA ALA A 167 -18.06 8.46 -18.63
C ALA A 167 -17.18 9.71 -18.81
N MET A 168 -17.06 10.23 -20.03
CA MET A 168 -16.33 11.48 -20.30
C MET A 168 -17.00 12.69 -19.67
N GLU A 169 -18.34 12.77 -19.71
CA GLU A 169 -19.12 13.82 -19.02
C GLU A 169 -18.94 13.75 -17.50
N ALA A 170 -18.73 12.56 -16.93
CA ALA A 170 -18.36 12.33 -15.54
C ALA A 170 -16.86 12.57 -15.26
N GLY A 171 -16.09 13.07 -16.23
CA GLY A 171 -14.67 13.42 -16.08
C GLY A 171 -13.72 12.23 -16.03
N LYS A 172 -14.14 11.04 -16.50
CA LYS A 172 -13.33 9.81 -16.47
C LYS A 172 -12.54 9.65 -17.76
N HIS A 173 -11.36 9.05 -17.67
CA HIS A 173 -10.66 8.56 -18.86
C HIS A 173 -11.42 7.38 -19.45
N VAL A 174 -11.41 7.21 -20.77
CA VAL A 174 -12.18 6.16 -21.43
C VAL A 174 -11.30 5.37 -22.38
N TYR A 175 -11.37 4.04 -22.26
CA TYR A 175 -10.92 3.10 -23.26
C TYR A 175 -12.14 2.35 -23.81
N VAL A 176 -12.29 2.31 -25.13
CA VAL A 176 -13.39 1.63 -25.81
C VAL A 176 -12.83 0.49 -26.63
N GLU A 177 -13.37 -0.71 -26.43
CA GLU A 177 -13.04 -1.85 -27.29
C GLU A 177 -13.45 -1.64 -28.74
N LYS A 178 -12.82 -2.37 -29.65
CA LYS A 178 -13.15 -2.33 -31.07
C LYS A 178 -14.42 -3.14 -31.39
N PRO A 179 -15.24 -2.70 -32.37
CA PRO A 179 -15.20 -1.39 -33.04
C PRO A 179 -15.65 -0.26 -32.09
N CYS A 180 -15.15 0.97 -32.30
CA CYS A 180 -15.39 2.08 -31.37
C CYS A 180 -16.86 2.52 -31.26
N SER A 181 -17.66 2.32 -32.30
CA SER A 181 -19.10 2.58 -32.34
C SER A 181 -19.77 1.72 -33.42
N HIS A 182 -21.10 1.70 -33.44
CA HIS A 182 -21.85 0.94 -34.45
C HIS A 182 -21.92 1.67 -35.81
N ASN A 183 -21.83 3.01 -35.83
CA ASN A 183 -21.73 3.81 -37.06
C ASN A 183 -21.08 5.19 -36.80
N VAL A 184 -20.85 5.94 -37.88
CA VAL A 184 -20.17 7.26 -37.85
C VAL A 184 -20.98 8.38 -37.18
N ARG A 185 -22.31 8.26 -37.06
CA ARG A 185 -23.15 9.31 -36.46
C ARG A 185 -23.03 9.34 -34.94
N GLU A 186 -22.92 8.17 -34.34
CA GLU A 186 -22.76 7.95 -32.89
C GLU A 186 -21.44 8.52 -32.37
#